data_AF-A0A382NR86-F1
#
_entry.id   AF-A0A382NR86-F1
#
_cell.length_a   1.000
_cell.length_b   1.000
_cell.length_c   1.000
_cell.angle_alpha   90.00
_cell.angle_beta   90.00
_cell.angle_gamma   90.00
#
_symmetry.space_group_name_H-M   'P 1'
#
loop_
_entity.id
_entity.type
_entity.pdbx_description
1 polymer ?
#
loop_
_entity_poly.entity_id
_entity_poly.type
_entity_poly.pdbx_seq_one_letter_code
_entity_poly.pdbx_strand_id
1 'polypeptide(L)' 'MMDIITGRTRPDKGIALFQGNIDLTKMDEAEIANLGIGRKFQKPSVFESHTVEDNLQLAQKAPRG' A
#
# COMPACT_ATOMS: atom_id res chain seq x y z
N MET A 1 7.68 -6.76 -9.06
CA MET A 1 6.60 -7.64 -8.53
C MET A 1 5.82 -6.94 -7.43
N MET A 2 6.43 -6.56 -6.30
CA MET A 2 5.70 -5.83 -5.23
C MET A 2 5.12 -4.50 -5.73
N ASP A 3 5.85 -3.77 -6.58
CA ASP A 3 5.34 -2.53 -7.20
C ASP A 3 4.09 -2.75 -8.07
N ILE A 4 3.94 -3.94 -8.66
CA ILE A 4 2.74 -4.30 -9.43
C ILE A 4 1.57 -4.62 -8.50
N ILE A 5 1.82 -5.37 -7.43
CA ILE A 5 0.80 -5.71 -6.42
C ILE A 5 0.28 -4.44 -5.73
N THR A 6 1.14 -3.44 -5.51
CA THR A 6 0.76 -2.21 -4.82
C THR A 6 0.37 -1.06 -5.75
N GLY A 7 0.22 -1.30 -7.07
CA GLY A 7 -0.25 -0.29 -8.03
C GLY A 7 0.78 0.77 -8.46
N ARG A 8 2.04 0.67 -8.01
CA ARG A 8 3.12 1.60 -8.35
C ARG A 8 3.60 1.46 -9.79
N THR A 9 3.50 0.25 -10.34
CA THR A 9 3.93 -0.07 -11.70
C THR A 9 2.93 -1.00 -12.35
N ARG A 10 2.54 -0.72 -13.60
CA ARG A 10 1.68 -1.63 -14.36
C ARG A 10 2.51 -2.77 -14.96
N PRO A 11 2.03 -4.02 -14.95
CA PRO A 11 2.72 -5.10 -15.63
C PRO A 11 2.55 -4.95 -17.15
N ASP A 12 3.58 -5.34 -17.91
CA ASP A 12 3.46 -5.38 -19.38
C ASP A 12 2.49 -6.46 -19.85
N LYS A 13 2.40 -7.57 -19.09
CA LYS A 13 1.53 -8.73 -19.36
C LYS A 13 1.08 -9.38 -18.05
N GLY A 14 -0.07 -10.06 -18.10
CA GLY A 14 -0.62 -10.82 -16.98
C GLY A 14 -1.58 -10.01 -16.11
N ILE A 15 -2.13 -10.67 -15.09
CA ILE A 15 -3.06 -10.09 -14.13
C ILE A 15 -2.61 -10.41 -12.69
N ALA A 16 -2.93 -9.52 -11.76
CA ALA A 16 -2.69 -9.70 -10.33
C ALA A 16 -4.06 -9.71 -9.63
N LEU A 17 -4.47 -10.87 -9.14
CA LEU A 17 -5.76 -11.05 -8.49
C LEU A 17 -5.62 -11.07 -6.96
N PHE A 18 -6.35 -10.22 -6.27
CA PHE A 18 -6.56 -10.31 -4.83
C PHE A 18 -7.86 -11.07 -4.55
N GLN A 19 -7.81 -11.99 -3.57
CA GLN A 19 -8.94 -12.87 -3.21
C GLN A 19 -9.56 -13.64 -4.39
N GLY A 20 -8.79 -13.84 -5.47
CA GLY A 20 -9.20 -14.60 -6.66
C GLY A 20 -10.17 -13.88 -7.60
N ASN A 21 -10.67 -12.69 -7.26
CA ASN A 21 -11.67 -11.99 -8.08
C ASN A 21 -11.45 -10.47 -8.21
N ILE A 22 -10.55 -9.86 -7.45
CA ILE A 22 -10.24 -8.42 -7.54
C ILE A 22 -8.98 -8.22 -8.38
N ASP A 23 -9.11 -7.59 -9.54
CA ASP A 23 -7.99 -7.32 -10.45
C ASP A 23 -7.24 -6.04 -10.07
N LEU A 24 -6.13 -6.21 -9.35
CA LEU A 24 -5.29 -5.12 -8.87
C LEU A 24 -4.62 -4.33 -10.01
N THR A 25 -4.52 -4.89 -11.22
CA THR A 25 -3.85 -4.21 -12.35
C THR A 25 -4.67 -3.03 -12.90
N LYS A 26 -5.93 -2.93 -12.49
CA LYS A 26 -6.88 -1.87 -12.87
C LYS A 26 -7.04 -0.78 -11.81
N MET A 27 -6.31 -0.89 -10.70
CA MET A 27 -6.46 -0.03 -9.52
C MET A 27 -5.19 0.79 -9.30
N ASP A 28 -5.33 1.96 -8.67
CA ASP A 28 -4.20 2.76 -8.23
C ASP A 28 -3.70 2.38 -6.81
N GLU A 29 -2.58 2.96 -6.37
CA GLU A 29 -2.00 2.66 -5.04
C GLU A 29 -2.99 2.94 -3.89
N ALA A 30 -3.83 3.98 -4.01
CA ALA A 30 -4.75 4.40 -2.94
C ALA A 30 -5.96 3.45 -2.84
N GLU A 31 -6.51 3.04 -3.97
CA GLU A 31 -7.57 2.02 -4.02
C GLU A 31 -7.08 0.69 -3.43
N ILE A 32 -5.88 0.26 -3.81
CA ILE A 32 -5.26 -0.97 -3.30
C ILE A 32 -4.99 -0.88 -1.79
N ALA A 33 -4.51 0.25 -1.30
CA ALA A 33 -4.33 0.47 0.15
C ALA A 33 -5.66 0.40 0.91
N ASN A 34 -6.75 0.93 0.34
CA ASN A 34 -8.08 0.87 0.93
C ASN A 34 -8.66 -0.56 0.97
N LEU A 35 -8.19 -1.47 0.12
CA LEU A 35 -8.47 -2.91 0.22
C LEU A 35 -7.72 -3.60 1.38
N GLY A 36 -6.83 -2.87 2.08
CA GLY A 36 -6.03 -3.40 3.18
C GLY A 36 -4.67 -3.95 2.77
N ILE A 37 -4.23 -3.72 1.53
CA ILE A 37 -2.93 -4.16 1.05
C ILE A 37 -1.90 -3.06 1.33
N GLY A 38 -1.08 -3.27 2.35
CA GLY A 38 0.04 -2.39 2.69
C GLY A 38 1.39 -2.98 2.30
N ARG A 39 2.37 -2.12 2.01
CA ARG A 39 3.77 -2.50 1.81
C ARG A 39 4.67 -1.83 2.84
N LYS A 40 5.56 -2.63 3.45
CA LYS A 40 6.67 -2.14 4.26
C LYS A 40 7.99 -2.45 3.56
N PHE A 41 8.95 -1.54 3.65
CA PHE A 41 10.30 -1.73 3.13
C PHE A 41 11.23 -2.28 4.22
N GLN A 42 12.24 -3.05 3.81
CA GLN A 42 13.28 -3.54 4.74
C GLN A 42 14.01 -2.39 5.43
N LYS A 43 14.37 -1.34 4.68
CA LYS A 43 14.87 -0.10 5.28
C LYS A 43 13.69 0.63 5.92
N PRO A 44 13.75 0.93 7.24
CA PRO A 44 12.69 1.68 7.90
C PRO A 44 12.43 3.00 7.17
N SER A 45 11.16 3.28 6.90
CA SER A 45 10.70 4.55 6.33
C SER A 45 9.85 5.24 7.40
N VAL A 46 10.48 5.59 8.52
CA VAL A 46 9.86 6.28 9.65
C VAL A 46 10.12 7.78 9.57
N PHE A 47 9.31 8.59 10.25
CA PHE A 47 9.60 10.00 10.45
C PHE A 47 10.58 10.14 11.61
N GLU A 48 11.86 10.38 11.29
CA GLU A 48 12.95 10.43 12.29
C GLU A 48 12.80 11.57 13.32
N SER A 49 12.11 12.65 12.94
CA SER A 49 11.83 13.78 13.82
C SER A 49 10.68 13.54 14.80
N HIS A 50 9.97 12.42 14.67
CA HIS A 50 8.79 12.08 15.46
C HIS A 50 9.13 11.01 16.50
N THR A 51 8.37 10.96 17.60
CA THR A 51 8.50 9.86 18.56
C THR A 51 7.99 8.55 17.98
N VAL A 52 8.26 7.44 18.66
CA VAL A 52 7.68 6.13 18.30
C VAL A 52 6.15 6.18 18.34
N GLU A 53 5.58 6.82 19.36
CA GLU A 53 4.14 6.96 19.51
C GLU A 53 3.52 7.72 18.34
N ASP A 54 4.12 8.86 17.96
CA ASP A 54 3.63 9.69 16.85
C ASP A 54 3.63 8.92 15.52
N ASN A 55 4.70 8.15 15.24
CA ASN A 55 4.77 7.30 14.04
C ASN A 55 3.64 6.25 14.02
N LEU A 56 3.32 5.67 15.18
CA LEU A 56 2.23 4.69 15.28
C LEU A 56 0.86 5.36 15.14
N GLN A 57 0.66 6.56 15.67
CA GLN A 57 -0.58 7.32 15.51
C GLN A 57 -0.84 7.67 14.03
N LEU A 58 0.19 8.10 13.29
CA LEU A 58 0.08 8.40 11.86
C LEU A 58 -0.29 7.18 11.00
N ALA A 59 0.08 5.97 11.43
CA ALA A 59 -0.23 4.74 10.71
C ALA A 59 -1.68 4.24 10.92
N GLN A 60 -2.42 4.81 11.87
CA GLN A 60 -3.79 4.39 12.17
C GLN A 60 -4.76 4.82 11.06
N LYS A 61 -5.73 3.95 10.76
CA LYS A 61 -6.83 4.30 9.85
C LYS A 61 -7.69 5.38 10.51
N ALA A 62 -7.74 6.56 9.91
CA ALA A 62 -8.59 7.67 10.31
C ALA A 62 -9.42 8.19 9.12
N PRO A 63 -10.57 8.85 9.35
CA PRO A 63 -11.27 9.57 8.30
C PRO A 63 -10.33 10.55 7.61
N ARG A 64 -10.36 10.58 6.27
CA ARG A 64 -9.73 11.68 5.54
C ARG A 64 -10.61 12.93 5.70
N GLY A 65 -10.00 14.03 6.13
CA GLY A 65 -10.64 15.35 6.17
C GLY A 65 -10.89 15.92 4.78
#